data_AF-A0A699VAX7-F1
#
_entry.id   AF-A0A699VAX7-F1
#
_cell.length_a   1.000
_cell.length_b   1.000
_cell.length_c   1.000
_cell.angle_alpha   90.00
_cell.angle_beta   90.00
_cell.angle_gamma   90.00
#
_symmetry.space_group_name_H-M   'P 1'
#
loop_
_entity.id
_entity.type
_entity.pdbx_description
1 polymer ?
#
loop_
_entity_poly.entity_id
_entity_poly.type
_entity_poly.pdbx_seq_one_letter_code
_entity_poly.pdbx_strand_id
1 'polypeptide(L)'
;FQLQFQPVPKDEAAKDSALDCTTPWDETEFPYVDVGEITIDQNNTQKQSEELQFNPFLRSNEVDIIRATSASQSASIDHGRSLIYEICQHLRNEQPLPESWRSFIEQSDVKVDLSGCPMAAASATTDNKNSTTVTLTRTWYQTSWTLFGQPLLQTFLPYYLMALLISGPLNLMFYIKE
;
A
#
# COMPACT_ATOMS: atom_id res chain seq x y z
N PHE A 1 5.64 -29.98 -11.58
CA PHE A 1 4.86 -29.00 -10.81
C PHE A 1 3.46 -28.89 -11.43
N GLN A 2 2.48 -28.65 -10.59
CA GLN A 2 1.05 -28.69 -10.92
C GLN A 2 0.39 -27.36 -10.57
N LEU A 3 -0.67 -27.00 -11.29
CA LEU A 3 -1.51 -25.84 -11.01
C LEU A 3 -2.99 -26.22 -11.08
N GLN A 4 -3.82 -25.50 -10.31
CA GLN A 4 -5.28 -25.52 -10.45
C GLN A 4 -5.72 -24.25 -11.15
N PHE A 5 -6.82 -24.33 -11.92
CA PHE A 5 -7.35 -23.19 -12.66
C PHE A 5 -8.83 -22.99 -12.32
N GLN A 6 -9.18 -21.78 -11.88
CA GLN A 6 -10.56 -21.38 -11.64
C GLN A 6 -10.89 -20.17 -12.51
N PRO A 7 -12.00 -20.19 -13.29
CA PRO A 7 -12.49 -19.00 -13.97
C PRO A 7 -12.82 -17.89 -12.98
N VAL A 8 -12.44 -16.66 -13.29
CA VAL A 8 -12.70 -15.51 -12.41
C VAL A 8 -14.21 -15.32 -12.21
N PRO A 9 -14.75 -15.48 -10.99
CA PRO A 9 -16.17 -15.27 -10.73
C PRO A 9 -16.58 -13.82 -11.06
N LYS A 10 -17.84 -13.59 -11.44
CA LYS A 10 -18.34 -12.22 -11.67
C LYS A 10 -18.72 -11.49 -10.38
N ASP A 11 -19.17 -12.25 -9.39
CA ASP A 11 -19.60 -11.77 -8.09
C ASP A 11 -18.39 -11.49 -7.18
N GLU A 12 -18.39 -10.35 -6.48
CA GLU A 12 -17.26 -9.94 -5.64
C GLU A 12 -17.07 -10.84 -4.41
N ALA A 13 -18.15 -11.33 -3.79
CA ALA A 13 -18.03 -12.24 -2.65
C ALA A 13 -17.49 -13.60 -3.10
N ALA A 14 -17.94 -14.11 -4.25
CA ALA A 14 -17.40 -15.33 -4.85
C ALA A 14 -15.93 -15.18 -5.26
N LYS A 15 -15.50 -14.01 -5.77
CA LYS A 15 -14.08 -13.73 -6.03
C LYS A 15 -13.26 -13.75 -4.73
N ASP A 16 -13.71 -13.04 -3.71
CA ASP A 16 -12.97 -12.95 -2.44
C ASP A 16 -12.88 -14.32 -1.74
N SER A 17 -13.94 -15.12 -1.82
CA SER A 17 -13.95 -16.52 -1.36
C SER A 17 -13.03 -17.43 -2.18
N ALA A 18 -12.92 -17.24 -3.50
CA ALA A 18 -11.98 -17.99 -4.33
C ALA A 18 -10.51 -17.65 -3.98
N LEU A 19 -10.26 -16.46 -3.42
CA LEU A 19 -8.94 -15.99 -3.01
C LEU A 19 -8.63 -16.23 -1.55
N ASP A 20 -9.59 -16.75 -0.79
CA ASP A 20 -9.40 -17.06 0.63
C ASP A 20 -8.39 -18.20 0.78
N CYS A 21 -7.17 -17.84 1.19
CA CYS A 21 -6.09 -18.78 1.39
C CYS A 21 -6.25 -19.71 2.61
N THR A 22 -7.34 -19.58 3.36
CA THR A 22 -7.64 -20.46 4.51
C THR A 22 -8.41 -21.71 4.10
N THR A 23 -9.01 -21.72 2.91
CA THR A 23 -9.83 -22.83 2.41
C THR A 23 -9.27 -23.32 1.07
N PRO A 24 -8.88 -24.60 0.95
CA PRO A 24 -8.43 -25.14 -0.32
C PRO A 24 -9.61 -25.25 -1.31
N TRP A 25 -9.30 -25.19 -2.60
CA TRP A 25 -10.29 -25.45 -3.64
C TRP A 25 -10.68 -26.93 -3.71
N ASP A 26 -11.92 -27.20 -4.11
CA ASP A 26 -12.39 -28.55 -4.33
C ASP A 26 -11.63 -29.19 -5.51
N GLU A 27 -10.91 -30.28 -5.24
CA GLU A 27 -10.08 -30.96 -6.25
C GLU A 27 -10.91 -31.70 -7.32
N THR A 28 -12.17 -32.01 -7.04
CA THR A 28 -13.08 -32.64 -8.03
C THR A 28 -13.63 -31.60 -9.01
N GLU A 29 -13.86 -30.37 -8.55
CA GLU A 29 -14.29 -29.25 -9.37
C GLU A 29 -13.10 -28.59 -10.11
N PHE A 30 -11.98 -28.40 -9.41
CA PHE A 30 -10.76 -27.76 -9.92
C PHE A 30 -9.56 -28.72 -9.80
N PRO A 31 -9.43 -29.70 -10.73
CA PRO A 31 -8.37 -30.69 -10.65
C PRO A 31 -6.99 -30.08 -10.90
N TYR A 32 -5.96 -30.71 -10.33
CA TYR A 32 -4.57 -30.40 -10.63
C TYR A 32 -4.23 -30.73 -12.07
N VAL A 33 -3.56 -29.80 -12.73
CA VAL A 33 -3.05 -29.94 -14.10
C VAL A 33 -1.53 -29.94 -14.04
N ASP A 34 -0.89 -30.92 -14.66
CA ASP A 34 0.56 -30.96 -14.82
C ASP A 34 1.02 -29.87 -15.80
N VAL A 35 1.85 -28.95 -15.34
CA VAL A 35 2.32 -27.80 -16.13
C VAL A 35 3.77 -27.97 -16.57
N GLY A 36 4.55 -28.74 -15.84
CA GLY A 36 5.94 -29.03 -16.22
C GLY A 36 6.69 -29.77 -15.14
N GLU A 37 8.00 -29.87 -15.29
CA GLU A 37 8.91 -30.53 -14.36
C GLU A 37 9.97 -29.53 -13.88
N ILE A 38 10.35 -29.63 -12.60
CA ILE A 38 11.44 -28.84 -12.03
C ILE A 38 12.55 -29.82 -11.70
N THR A 39 13.69 -29.65 -12.37
CA THR A 39 14.90 -30.45 -12.14
C THR A 39 15.92 -29.59 -11.42
N ILE A 40 16.39 -30.04 -10.25
CA ILE A 40 17.49 -29.42 -9.53
C ILE A 40 18.70 -30.34 -9.69
N ASP A 41 19.64 -29.96 -10.56
CA ASP A 41 20.81 -30.74 -10.95
C ASP A 41 22.11 -30.26 -10.27
N GLN A 42 22.07 -29.07 -9.65
CA GLN A 42 23.23 -28.41 -9.06
C GLN A 42 22.90 -27.80 -7.70
N ASN A 43 23.91 -27.76 -6.83
CA ASN A 43 23.82 -27.10 -5.54
C ASN A 43 24.36 -25.68 -5.64
N ASN A 44 23.64 -24.72 -5.05
CA ASN A 44 24.14 -23.38 -4.85
C ASN A 44 25.22 -23.36 -3.76
N THR A 45 26.19 -22.46 -3.91
CA THR A 45 27.11 -22.11 -2.81
C THR A 45 26.34 -21.41 -1.68
N GLN A 46 26.89 -21.42 -0.47
CA GLN A 46 26.30 -20.70 0.66
C GLN A 46 25.99 -19.24 0.33
N LYS A 47 26.96 -18.54 -0.27
CA LYS A 47 26.81 -17.13 -0.67
C LYS A 47 25.64 -16.94 -1.65
N GLN A 48 25.53 -17.78 -2.67
CA GLN A 48 24.42 -17.69 -3.63
C GLN A 48 23.08 -17.92 -2.95
N SER A 49 22.99 -18.89 -2.05
CA SER A 49 21.76 -19.16 -1.28
C SER A 49 21.36 -18.02 -0.36
N GLU A 50 22.33 -17.35 0.27
CA GLU A 50 22.10 -16.19 1.13
C GLU A 50 21.65 -14.96 0.32
N GLU A 51 22.13 -14.81 -0.91
CA GLU A 51 21.78 -13.71 -1.81
C GLU A 51 20.44 -13.94 -2.56
N LEU A 52 19.84 -15.13 -2.50
CA LEU A 52 18.58 -15.45 -3.18
C LEU A 52 17.44 -14.56 -2.72
N GLN A 53 16.76 -13.94 -3.68
CA GLN A 53 15.70 -12.96 -3.46
C GLN A 53 14.40 -13.48 -4.03
N PHE A 54 13.57 -14.04 -3.15
CA PHE A 54 12.23 -14.45 -3.51
C PHE A 54 11.27 -13.31 -3.17
N ASN A 55 10.45 -12.92 -4.15
CA ASN A 55 9.33 -12.03 -3.92
C ASN A 55 8.18 -12.47 -4.85
N PRO A 56 6.97 -12.77 -4.30
CA PRO A 56 5.82 -13.19 -5.11
C PRO A 56 5.41 -12.15 -6.17
N PHE A 57 5.85 -10.89 -6.04
CA PHE A 57 5.56 -9.86 -7.04
C PHE A 57 6.47 -9.87 -8.26
N LEU A 58 7.57 -10.63 -8.22
CA LEU A 58 8.43 -10.87 -9.38
C LEU A 58 7.74 -11.87 -10.30
N ARG A 59 7.29 -11.39 -11.46
CA ARG A 59 6.49 -12.16 -12.42
C ARG A 59 6.88 -11.87 -13.86
N SER A 60 6.54 -12.80 -14.76
CA SER A 60 6.62 -12.59 -16.21
C SER A 60 5.41 -11.78 -16.70
N ASN A 61 5.42 -11.36 -17.97
CA ASN A 61 4.32 -10.57 -18.55
C ASN A 61 3.01 -11.37 -18.73
N GLU A 62 3.06 -12.69 -18.61
CA GLU A 62 1.93 -13.59 -18.83
C GLU A 62 1.12 -13.88 -17.56
N VAL A 63 1.71 -13.57 -16.39
CA VAL A 63 1.10 -13.79 -15.09
C VAL A 63 0.96 -12.46 -14.38
N ASP A 64 -0.19 -12.22 -13.76
CA ASP A 64 -0.44 -11.03 -12.96
C ASP A 64 -0.94 -11.39 -11.56
N ILE A 65 -0.94 -10.40 -10.69
CA ILE A 65 -1.33 -10.55 -9.28
C ILE A 65 -2.65 -9.84 -9.08
N ILE A 66 -3.51 -10.47 -8.30
CA ILE A 66 -4.82 -9.92 -7.99
C ILE A 66 -4.63 -8.75 -7.01
N ARG A 67 -5.18 -7.60 -7.40
CA ARG A 67 -5.01 -6.37 -6.63
C ARG A 67 -6.07 -6.27 -5.55
N ALA A 68 -5.64 -5.98 -4.33
CA ALA A 68 -6.53 -5.54 -3.27
C ALA A 68 -6.67 -4.01 -3.31
N THR A 69 -7.87 -3.52 -3.02
CA THR A 69 -8.16 -2.10 -2.78
C THR A 69 -8.33 -1.79 -1.29
N SER A 70 -8.44 -2.83 -0.45
CA SER A 70 -8.57 -2.74 1.01
C SER A 70 -7.80 -3.86 1.70
N ALA A 71 -7.32 -3.60 2.93
CA ALA A 71 -6.68 -4.60 3.78
C ALA A 71 -7.63 -5.70 4.27
N SER A 72 -8.94 -5.54 4.08
CA SER A 72 -9.95 -6.54 4.45
C SER A 72 -10.20 -7.61 3.38
N GLN A 73 -9.65 -7.44 2.17
CA GLN A 73 -9.83 -8.39 1.08
C GLN A 73 -8.79 -9.50 1.16
N SER A 74 -9.15 -10.72 0.75
CA SER A 74 -8.24 -11.88 0.76
C SER A 74 -6.96 -11.62 -0.05
N ALA A 75 -7.09 -10.93 -1.19
CA ALA A 75 -5.96 -10.55 -2.05
C ALA A 75 -4.91 -9.67 -1.34
N SER A 76 -5.25 -9.00 -0.23
CA SER A 76 -4.34 -8.07 0.46
C SER A 76 -3.13 -8.76 1.08
N ILE A 77 -3.24 -10.06 1.36
CA ILE A 77 -2.16 -10.86 1.93
C ILE A 77 -0.93 -10.87 1.01
N ASP A 78 -1.13 -11.02 -0.29
CA ASP A 78 -0.01 -11.03 -1.25
C ASP A 78 0.70 -9.67 -1.32
N HIS A 79 -0.04 -8.57 -1.25
CA HIS A 79 0.52 -7.21 -1.20
C HIS A 79 1.36 -7.02 0.06
N GLY A 80 0.81 -7.42 1.21
CA GLY A 80 1.52 -7.39 2.48
C GLY A 80 2.81 -8.20 2.45
N ARG A 81 2.75 -9.43 1.93
CA ARG A 81 3.93 -10.31 1.81
C ARG A 81 5.01 -9.70 0.93
N SER A 82 4.64 -9.17 -0.24
CA SER A 82 5.61 -8.52 -1.14
C SER A 82 6.31 -7.35 -0.48
N LEU A 83 5.55 -6.49 0.22
CA LEU A 83 6.11 -5.35 0.93
C LEU A 83 7.12 -5.79 2.00
N ILE A 84 6.74 -6.75 2.84
CA ILE A 84 7.64 -7.26 3.89
C ILE A 84 8.88 -7.91 3.28
N TYR A 85 8.72 -8.66 2.19
CA TYR A 85 9.85 -9.33 1.53
C TYR A 85 10.84 -8.31 0.97
N GLU A 86 10.35 -7.24 0.34
CA GLU A 86 11.19 -6.14 -0.18
C GLU A 86 11.96 -5.42 0.94
N ILE A 87 11.28 -5.10 2.05
CA ILE A 87 11.92 -4.47 3.21
C ILE A 87 13.01 -5.39 3.80
N CYS A 88 12.67 -6.65 4.07
CA CYS A 88 13.61 -7.63 4.63
C CYS A 88 14.80 -7.87 3.70
N GLN A 89 14.58 -7.86 2.39
CA GLN A 89 15.63 -8.00 1.38
C GLN A 89 16.61 -6.82 1.40
N HIS A 90 16.12 -5.58 1.47
CA HIS A 90 16.99 -4.42 1.63
C HIS A 90 17.78 -4.48 2.93
N LEU A 91 17.14 -4.84 4.04
CA LEU A 91 17.81 -4.99 5.34
C LEU A 91 18.89 -6.08 5.31
N ARG A 92 18.62 -7.23 4.70
CA ARG A 92 19.57 -8.35 4.60
C ARG A 92 20.77 -8.01 3.71
N ASN A 93 20.56 -7.19 2.68
CA ASN A 93 21.60 -6.80 1.73
C ASN A 93 22.29 -5.47 2.10
N GLU A 94 22.04 -4.92 3.30
CA GLU A 94 22.60 -3.63 3.76
C GLU A 94 22.30 -2.46 2.80
N GLN A 95 21.17 -2.53 2.10
CA GLN A 95 20.72 -1.49 1.18
C GLN A 95 19.80 -0.50 1.89
N PRO A 96 19.90 0.80 1.58
CA PRO A 96 18.99 1.78 2.13
C PRO A 96 17.57 1.51 1.64
N LEU A 97 16.61 1.55 2.57
CA LEU A 97 15.20 1.49 2.20
C LEU A 97 14.82 2.72 1.36
N PRO A 98 14.00 2.55 0.30
CA PRO A 98 13.34 3.65 -0.37
C PRO A 98 12.64 4.61 0.59
N GLU A 99 12.67 5.91 0.28
CA GLU A 99 12.15 6.97 1.15
C GLU A 99 10.65 6.80 1.48
N SER A 100 9.87 6.31 0.51
CA SER A 100 8.46 5.97 0.67
C SER A 100 8.24 4.91 1.74
N TRP A 101 9.09 3.88 1.79
CA TRP A 101 8.99 2.80 2.77
C TRP A 101 9.45 3.23 4.16
N ARG A 102 10.52 4.03 4.26
CA ARG A 102 10.91 4.64 5.54
C ARG A 102 9.79 5.49 6.12
N SER A 103 9.23 6.39 5.31
CA SER A 103 8.12 7.25 5.72
C SER A 103 6.90 6.44 6.15
N PHE A 104 6.57 5.34 5.45
CA PHE A 104 5.48 4.44 5.81
C PHE A 104 5.70 3.77 7.18
N ILE A 105 6.90 3.23 7.43
CA ILE A 105 7.24 2.57 8.70
C ILE A 105 7.21 3.60 9.85
N GLU A 106 7.77 4.79 9.65
CA GLU A 106 7.80 5.85 10.66
C GLU A 106 6.41 6.38 11.01
N GLN A 107 5.49 6.43 10.03
CA GLN A 107 4.11 6.90 10.22
C GLN A 107 3.18 5.83 10.78
N SER A 108 3.60 4.57 10.83
CA SER A 108 2.76 3.49 11.34
C SER A 108 2.60 3.60 12.87
N ASP A 109 1.34 3.59 13.34
CA ASP A 109 1.02 3.62 14.78
C ASP A 109 1.57 2.38 15.52
N VAL A 110 1.75 1.28 14.78
CA VAL A 110 2.41 0.07 15.25
C VAL A 110 3.87 0.13 14.83
N LYS A 111 4.75 0.51 15.76
CA LYS A 111 6.19 0.44 15.52
C LYS A 111 6.57 -1.00 15.19
N VAL A 112 6.94 -1.25 13.95
CA VAL A 112 7.47 -2.54 13.51
C VAL A 112 8.78 -2.75 14.25
N ASP A 113 8.77 -3.65 15.23
CA ASP A 113 9.98 -4.00 15.96
C ASP A 113 10.86 -4.88 15.08
N LEU A 114 11.83 -4.26 14.42
CA LEU A 114 12.83 -4.94 13.61
C LEU A 114 13.92 -5.59 14.47
N SER A 115 13.83 -5.57 15.80
CA SER A 115 14.83 -6.18 16.70
C SER A 115 15.01 -7.69 16.52
N GLY A 116 13.99 -8.37 15.99
CA GLY A 116 14.05 -9.79 15.62
C GLY A 116 14.90 -10.08 14.37
N CYS A 117 15.28 -9.04 13.62
CA CYS A 117 16.24 -9.13 12.54
C CYS A 117 17.64 -8.84 13.12
N PRO A 118 18.54 -9.83 13.27
CA PRO A 118 19.86 -9.62 13.86
C PRO A 118 20.69 -8.51 13.17
N MET A 119 20.40 -8.23 11.89
CA MET A 119 21.02 -7.16 11.11
C MET A 119 20.45 -5.75 11.40
N ALA A 120 19.16 -5.62 11.74
CA ALA A 120 18.57 -4.32 12.06
C ALA A 120 19.06 -3.78 13.41
N ALA A 121 19.39 -4.68 14.36
CA ALA A 121 20.07 -4.32 15.60
C ALA A 121 21.47 -3.74 15.36
N ALA A 122 22.20 -4.22 14.33
CA ALA A 122 23.51 -3.69 13.96
C ALA A 122 23.41 -2.29 13.33
N SER A 123 22.44 -2.06 12.44
CA SER A 123 22.17 -0.73 11.87
C SER A 123 21.74 0.29 12.94
N ALA A 124 20.92 -0.12 13.92
CA ALA A 124 20.49 0.74 15.03
C ALA A 124 21.64 1.22 15.93
N THR A 125 22.78 0.51 15.97
CA THR A 125 23.96 0.94 16.73
C THR A 125 24.82 1.97 16.02
N THR A 126 24.65 2.14 14.70
CA THR A 126 25.54 3.00 13.88
C THR A 126 24.95 4.40 13.64
N ASP A 127 23.62 4.55 13.69
CA ASP A 127 22.93 5.80 13.34
C ASP A 127 22.77 6.82 14.49
N ASN A 128 23.43 6.64 15.63
CA ASN A 128 23.28 7.56 16.76
C ASN A 128 24.17 8.84 16.67
N LYS A 129 24.65 9.17 15.48
CA LYS A 129 25.39 10.41 15.22
C LYS A 129 25.02 10.96 13.84
N ASN A 130 24.04 11.86 13.83
CA ASN A 130 23.71 12.81 12.75
C ASN A 130 22.59 12.39 11.77
N SER A 131 21.32 12.49 12.20
CA SER A 131 20.31 13.20 11.39
C SER A 131 19.06 13.51 12.21
N THR A 132 18.98 14.77 12.60
CA THR A 132 17.80 15.53 12.98
C THR A 132 16.57 15.24 12.11
N THR A 133 15.47 14.86 12.77
CA THR A 133 14.09 15.29 12.47
C THR A 133 13.68 15.41 11.01
N VAL A 134 13.06 14.36 10.46
CA VAL A 134 12.14 14.49 9.32
C VAL A 134 10.73 14.10 9.76
N THR A 135 10.25 14.74 10.83
CA THR A 135 8.81 14.94 10.96
C THR A 135 8.42 15.88 9.81
N LEU A 136 7.44 15.47 8.99
CA LEU A 136 6.68 16.39 8.13
C LEU A 136 6.08 17.48 9.04
N THR A 137 6.90 18.48 9.32
CA THR A 137 6.56 19.67 10.09
C THR A 137 5.72 20.51 9.15
N ARG A 138 4.44 20.14 9.02
CA ARG A 138 3.45 21.10 8.56
C ARG A 138 3.60 22.31 9.46
N THR A 139 3.98 23.43 8.86
CA THR A 139 4.11 24.68 9.62
C THR A 139 2.77 24.98 10.28
N TRP A 140 2.79 25.56 11.49
CA TRP A 140 1.56 25.82 12.25
C TRP A 140 0.48 26.55 11.43
N TYR A 141 0.91 27.40 10.50
CA TYR A 141 0.02 28.06 9.55
C TYR A 141 -0.67 27.10 8.57
N GLN A 142 0.04 26.11 8.01
CA GLN A 142 -0.55 25.10 7.12
C GLN A 142 -1.55 24.19 7.86
N THR A 143 -1.23 23.81 9.10
CA THR A 143 -2.14 23.04 9.96
C THR A 143 -3.38 23.88 10.32
N SER A 144 -3.20 25.14 10.68
CA SER A 144 -4.30 26.05 11.00
C SER A 144 -5.17 26.34 9.78
N TRP A 145 -4.58 26.49 8.59
CA TRP A 145 -5.30 26.70 7.34
C TRP A 145 -6.15 25.48 6.97
N THR A 146 -5.61 24.27 7.10
CA THR A 146 -6.33 23.04 6.79
C THR A 146 -7.42 22.72 7.80
N LEU A 147 -7.20 23.03 9.08
CA LEU A 147 -8.17 22.76 10.14
C LEU A 147 -9.31 23.79 10.21
N PHE A 148 -9.01 25.07 9.98
CA PHE A 148 -9.99 26.16 10.15
C PHE A 148 -10.32 26.86 8.83
N GLY A 149 -9.31 27.21 8.04
CA GLY A 149 -9.49 27.99 6.81
C GLY A 149 -10.30 27.25 5.75
N GLN A 150 -9.91 26.02 5.43
CA GLN A 150 -10.52 25.23 4.37
C GLN A 150 -12.01 24.90 4.64
N PRO A 151 -12.43 24.43 5.83
CA PRO A 151 -13.84 24.18 6.14
C PRO A 151 -14.69 25.47 6.15
N LEU A 152 -14.14 26.57 6.69
CA LEU A 152 -14.83 27.86 6.70
C LEU A 152 -15.04 28.39 5.29
N LEU A 153 -14.02 28.32 4.43
CA LEU A 153 -14.13 28.80 3.06
C LEU A 153 -15.11 27.93 2.25
N GLN A 154 -15.05 26.60 2.40
CA GLN A 154 -16.01 25.69 1.75
C GLN A 154 -17.45 25.94 2.20
N THR A 155 -17.67 26.36 3.44
CA THR A 155 -19.02 26.62 3.95
C THR A 155 -19.51 28.03 3.57
N PHE A 156 -18.72 29.08 3.80
CA PHE A 156 -19.17 30.46 3.61
C PHE A 156 -19.19 30.93 2.15
N LEU A 157 -18.23 30.49 1.33
CA LEU A 157 -18.10 30.98 -0.04
C LEU A 157 -19.34 30.68 -0.91
N PRO A 158 -19.95 29.48 -0.86
CA PRO A 158 -21.18 29.20 -1.62
C PRO A 158 -22.36 30.09 -1.18
N TYR A 159 -22.57 30.29 0.11
CA TYR A 159 -23.68 31.13 0.60
C TYR A 159 -23.47 32.61 0.26
N TYR A 160 -22.23 33.10 0.33
CA TYR A 160 -21.90 34.46 -0.06
C TYR A 160 -22.16 34.71 -1.56
N LEU A 161 -21.75 33.78 -2.42
CA LEU A 161 -22.02 33.87 -3.87
C LEU A 161 -23.52 33.81 -4.19
N MET A 162 -24.27 32.94 -3.49
CA MET A 162 -25.73 32.89 -3.62
C MET A 162 -26.39 34.20 -3.19
N ALA A 163 -25.93 34.81 -2.08
CA ALA A 163 -26.44 36.10 -1.63
C ALA A 163 -26.14 37.23 -2.64
N LEU A 164 -24.97 37.22 -3.29
CA LEU A 164 -24.65 38.17 -4.36
C LEU A 164 -25.54 37.97 -5.60
N LEU A 165 -25.75 36.72 -6.02
CA LEU A 165 -26.65 36.39 -7.13
C LEU A 165 -28.09 36.81 -6.88
N ILE A 166 -28.56 36.73 -5.62
CA ILE A 166 -29.91 37.12 -5.24
C ILE A 166 -30.03 38.65 -5.09
N SER A 167 -29.03 39.31 -4.50
CA SER A 167 -29.07 40.75 -4.22
C SER A 167 -28.93 41.63 -5.46
N GLY A 168 -28.21 41.17 -6.50
CA GLY A 168 -28.10 41.85 -7.79
C GLY A 168 -29.45 42.18 -8.44
N PRO A 169 -30.31 41.19 -8.74
CA PRO A 169 -31.62 41.43 -9.36
C PRO A 169 -32.59 42.17 -8.42
N LEU A 170 -32.48 41.96 -7.10
CA LEU A 170 -33.28 42.69 -6.11
C LEU A 170 -32.98 44.19 -6.11
N ASN A 171 -31.70 44.59 -6.12
CA ASN A 171 -31.31 46.00 -6.22
C ASN A 171 -31.71 46.64 -7.55
N LEU A 172 -31.62 45.89 -8.66
CA LEU A 172 -32.09 46.36 -9.97
C LEU A 172 -33.60 46.65 -9.95
N MET A 173 -34.39 45.81 -9.27
CA MET A 173 -35.84 46.01 -9.15
C MET A 173 -36.20 47.26 -8.34
N PHE A 174 -35.40 47.61 -7.33
CA PHE A 174 -35.58 48.87 -6.58
C PHE A 174 -35.19 50.09 -7.41
N TYR A 175 -34.16 50.00 -8.26
CA TYR A 175 -33.72 51.10 -9.13
C TYR A 175 -34.67 51.38 -10.32
N ILE A 176 -35.44 50.39 -10.76
CA ILE A 176 -36.47 50.54 -11.82
C ILE A 176 -37.80 51.07 -11.24
N LYS A 177 -37.96 51.08 -9.91
CA LYS A 177 -39.20 51.51 -9.22
C LYS A 177 -39.21 52.99 -8.80
N GLU A 178 -38.09 53.70 -8.97
CA GLU A 178 -38.03 55.17 -9.02
C GLU A 178 -38.18 55.67 -10.46
#